data_AF-A0A5B2T9F2-F1
#
_entry.id   AF-A0A5B2T9F2-F1
#
_cell.length_a   1.000
_cell.length_b   1.000
_cell.length_c   1.000
_cell.angle_alpha   90.00
_cell.angle_beta   90.00
_cell.angle_gamma   90.00
#
_symmetry.space_group_name_H-M   'P 1'
#
loop_
_entity.id
_entity.type
_entity.pdbx_description
1 polymer ?
#
loop_
_entity_poly.entity_id
_entity_poly.type
_entity_poly.pdbx_seq_one_letter_code
_entity_poly.pdbx_strand_id
1 'polypeptide(L)' 'MAKAVVQAAYDIGGGTSVYEHCPLQRCFRDVHTASQHAQVQSANFETVGRVLLGLEPGTPVL' A
#
# COMPACT_ATOMS: atom_id res chain seq x y z
N MET A 1 -3.63 0.14 -5.92
CA MET A 1 -3.21 0.00 -7.33
C MET A 1 -1.70 0.17 -7.51
N ALA A 2 -1.07 1.26 -7.05
CA ALA A 2 0.38 1.46 -7.18
C ALA A 2 1.23 0.31 -6.61
N LYS A 3 0.92 -0.17 -5.40
CA LYS A 3 1.62 -1.33 -4.77
C LYS A 3 1.63 -2.57 -5.67
N ALA A 4 0.49 -2.92 -6.27
CA ALA A 4 0.36 -4.10 -7.12
C ALA A 4 1.15 -3.96 -8.43
N VAL A 5 1.17 -2.76 -9.02
CA VAL A 5 1.96 -2.49 -10.24
C VAL A 5 3.45 -2.61 -9.96
N VAL A 6 3.92 -2.05 -8.85
CA VAL A 6 5.34 -2.13 -8.44
C VAL A 6 5.73 -3.57 -8.10
N GLN A 7 4.85 -4.32 -7.42
CA GLN A 7 5.06 -5.75 -7.15
C GLN A 7 5.25 -6.52 -8.47
N ALA A 8 4.34 -6.36 -9.43
CA ALA A 8 4.44 -7.04 -10.72
C ALA A 8 5.73 -6.67 -11.47
N ALA A 9 6.12 -5.39 -11.48
CA ALA A 9 7.37 -4.95 -12.10
C ALA A 9 8.61 -5.56 -11.40
N TYR A 10 8.60 -5.62 -10.07
CA TYR A 10 9.68 -6.22 -9.29
C TYR A 10 9.82 -7.72 -9.59
N ASP A 11 8.69 -8.44 -9.68
CA ASP A 11 8.64 -9.87 -10.00
C ASP A 11 9.13 -10.16 -11.43
N ILE A 12 8.69 -9.35 -12.40
CA ILE A 12 9.13 -9.45 -13.80
C ILE A 12 10.64 -9.19 -13.94
N GLY A 13 11.19 -8.20 -13.21
CA GLY A 13 12.63 -7.92 -13.21
C GLY A 13 13.49 -9.03 -12.56
N GLY A 14 12.85 -9.94 -11.81
CA GLY A 14 13.47 -11.12 -11.24
C GLY A 14 14.69 -10.79 -10.38
N GLY A 15 15.74 -11.61 -10.49
CA GLY A 15 16.95 -11.46 -9.68
C GLY A 15 17.66 -10.11 -9.84
N THR A 16 17.50 -9.42 -10.96
CA THR A 16 18.13 -8.10 -11.16
C THR A 16 17.49 -7.00 -10.31
N SER A 17 16.22 -7.19 -9.93
CA SER A 17 15.46 -6.22 -9.13
C SER A 17 16.05 -6.01 -7.74
N VAL A 18 16.84 -6.97 -7.21
CA VAL A 18 17.35 -6.94 -5.83
C VAL A 18 18.59 -6.05 -5.66
N TYR A 19 19.29 -5.71 -6.76
CA TYR A 19 20.52 -4.95 -6.68
C TYR A 19 20.25 -3.48 -6.34
N GLU A 20 21.11 -2.87 -5.52
CA GLU A 20 20.92 -1.48 -5.06
C GLU A 20 20.82 -0.48 -6.22
N HIS A 21 21.59 -0.69 -7.29
CA HIS A 21 21.57 0.17 -8.48
C HIS A 21 20.31 -0.01 -9.34
N CYS A 22 19.53 -1.08 -9.12
CA CYS A 22 18.24 -1.26 -9.77
C CYS A 22 17.18 -0.43 -9.04
N PRO A 23 16.39 0.43 -9.73
CA PRO A 23 15.39 1.26 -9.06
C PRO A 23 14.21 0.45 -8.49
N LEU A 24 13.99 -0.79 -8.97
CA LEU A 24 12.82 -1.60 -8.60
C LEU A 24 12.80 -1.95 -7.11
N GLN A 25 13.94 -2.28 -6.48
CA GLN A 25 13.97 -2.53 -5.03
C GLN A 25 13.53 -1.32 -4.21
N ARG A 26 13.90 -0.11 -4.66
CA ARG A 26 13.57 1.11 -3.92
C ARG A 26 12.08 1.39 -4.04
N CYS A 27 11.55 1.37 -5.26
CA CYS A 27 10.11 1.52 -5.50
C CYS A 27 9.30 0.49 -4.70
N PHE A 28 9.77 -0.76 -4.64
CA PHE A 28 9.16 -1.83 -3.88
C PHE A 28 9.11 -1.51 -2.38
N ARG A 29 10.23 -1.13 -1.77
CA ARG A 29 10.29 -0.76 -0.35
C ARG A 29 9.42 0.46 -0.06
N ASP A 30 9.55 1.51 -0.86
CA ASP A 30 8.87 2.79 -0.66
C ASP A 30 7.35 2.61 -0.72
N VAL A 31 6.82 1.89 -1.72
CA VAL A 31 5.37 1.70 -1.85
C VAL A 31 4.79 0.83 -0.72
N HIS A 32 5.56 -0.14 -0.22
CA HIS A 32 5.13 -0.96 0.91
C HIS A 32 5.02 -0.15 2.20
N THR A 33 6.03 0.68 2.49
CA THR A 33 6.02 1.61 3.62
C THR A 33 4.90 2.63 3.50
N ALA A 34 4.78 3.30 2.34
CA ALA A 34 3.74 4.29 2.11
C ALA A 34 2.32 3.69 2.26
N SER A 35 2.13 2.44 1.82
CA SER A 35 0.83 1.75 1.95
C SER A 35 0.43 1.43 3.39
N GLN A 36 1.35 1.50 4.36
CA GLN A 36 1.02 1.34 5.79
C GLN A 36 0.63 2.65 6.47
N HIS A 37 0.70 3.79 5.77
CA HIS A 37 0.35 5.06 6.37
C HIS A 37 -1.15 5.08 6.73
N ALA A 38 -1.47 5.59 7.92
CA ALA A 38 -2.80 5.49 8.53
C ALA A 38 -3.95 5.99 7.64
N GLN A 39 -3.70 6.96 6.76
CA GLN A 39 -4.69 7.51 5.84
C GLN A 39 -4.92 6.68 4.57
N VAL A 40 -3.97 5.82 4.17
CA VAL A 40 -4.03 5.07 2.90
C VAL A 40 -4.02 3.55 3.10
N GLN A 41 -3.93 3.09 4.35
CA GLN A 41 -4.03 1.67 4.67
C GLN A 41 -5.41 1.12 4.29
N SER A 42 -5.44 -0.17 3.96
CA SER A 42 -6.68 -0.86 3.54
C SER A 42 -7.74 -0.95 4.63
N ALA A 43 -7.36 -0.85 5.92
CA ALA A 43 -8.31 -0.83 7.04
C ALA A 43 -9.35 0.29 6.91
N ASN A 44 -9.01 1.39 6.23
CA ASN A 44 -9.92 2.51 6.02
C ASN A 44 -11.14 2.14 5.17
N PHE A 45 -11.10 1.05 4.38
CA PHE A 45 -12.29 0.58 3.67
C PHE A 45 -13.40 0.13 4.63
N GLU A 46 -13.05 -0.48 5.77
CA GLU A 46 -14.03 -0.84 6.79
C GLU A 46 -14.64 0.42 7.42
N THR A 47 -13.79 1.37 7.82
CA THR A 47 -14.22 2.66 8.39
C THR A 47 -15.18 3.40 7.46
N VAL A 48 -14.83 3.51 6.16
CA VAL A 48 -15.71 4.13 5.16
C VAL A 48 -17.03 3.37 5.03
N GLY A 49 -16.99 2.03 5.00
CA GLY A 49 -18.19 1.20 4.96
C GLY A 49 -19.11 1.44 6.16
N ARG A 50 -18.55 1.51 7.38
CA ARG A 50 -19.30 1.82 8.61
C ARG A 50 -20.02 3.16 8.51
N VAL A 51 -19.30 4.20 8.11
CA VAL A 51 -19.86 5.55 7.94
C VAL A 51 -20.99 5.56 6.90
N LEU A 52 -20.80 4.92 5.74
CA LEU A 52 -21.82 4.85 4.69
C LEU A 52 -23.08 4.08 5.12
N LEU A 53 -22.95 3.17 6.08
CA LEU A 53 -24.06 2.40 6.67
C LEU A 53 -24.65 3.04 7.93
N GLY A 54 -24.19 4.22 8.34
CA GLY A 54 -24.67 4.93 9.53
C GLY A 54 -24.22 4.32 10.86
N LEU A 55 -23.11 3.56 10.86
CA LEU A 55 -22.49 2.99 12.05
C LEU A 55 -21.34 3.90 12.55
N GLU A 56 -20.96 3.72 13.81
CA GLU A 56 -19.76 4.37 14.37
C GLU A 56 -18.50 4.02 13.57
N PRO A 57 -17.61 5.00 13.26
CA PRO A 57 -16.43 4.78 12.40
C PRO A 57 -15.43 3.75 12.94
N GLY A 58 -15.45 3.47 14.25
CA GLY A 58 -14.54 2.53 14.91
C GLY A 58 -13.09 3.01 14.97
N THR A 59 -12.87 4.32 14.80
CA THR A 59 -11.55 4.95 14.80
C THR A 59 -11.63 6.35 15.41
N PRO A 60 -10.63 6.81 16.19
CA PRO A 60 -10.68 8.11 16.86
C PRO A 60 -10.32 9.31 15.96
N VAL A 61 -9.99 9.07 14.69
CA VAL A 61 -9.52 10.12 13.76
C VAL A 61 -10.62 10.73 12.89
N LEU A 62 -11.86 10.23 13.02
CA LEU A 62 -13.07 10.75 12.37
C LEU A 62 -14.10 11.08 13.46
#